data_AF-A0A351VC27-F1
#
_entry.id   AF-A0A351VC27-F1
#
_cell.length_a   1.000
_cell.length_b   1.000
_cell.length_c   1.000
_cell.angle_alpha   90.00
_cell.angle_beta   90.00
_cell.angle_gamma   90.00
#
_symmetry.space_group_name_H-M   'P 1'
#
loop_
_entity.id
_entity.type
_entity.pdbx_description
1 polymer ?
#
loop_
_entity_poly.entity_id
_entity_poly.type
_entity_poly.pdbx_seq_one_letter_code
_entity_poly.pdbx_strand_id
1 'polypeptide(L)'
;MTNTTKQALGVSLKKLLKHKQMDRITINDLTEDCGISRMTFYYHFKDIYDLVEWVCVEDGKQALQGKKTYDTWQEGMCQIFEAVIENKPFILNVYRCVSREKIESYLYKLTYSLIA
;
A
#
# COMPACT_ATOMS: atom_id res chain seq x y z
N MET A 1 13.06 2.93 -14.95
CA MET A 1 11.83 2.32 -15.50
C MET A 1 11.10 1.41 -14.50
N THR A 2 11.76 0.80 -13.51
CA THR A 2 11.14 -0.07 -12.49
C THR A 2 10.12 0.61 -11.59
N ASN A 3 10.31 1.89 -11.26
CA ASN A 3 9.41 2.62 -10.36
C ASN A 3 8.03 2.87 -11.01
N THR A 4 8.01 3.06 -12.34
CA THR A 4 6.80 3.34 -13.11
C THR A 4 5.85 2.15 -13.13
N THR A 5 6.37 0.92 -13.28
CA THR A 5 5.54 -0.30 -13.25
C THR A 5 4.95 -0.58 -11.87
N LYS A 6 5.74 -0.40 -10.80
CA LYS A 6 5.24 -0.55 -9.42
C LYS A 6 4.11 0.44 -9.13
N GLN A 7 4.29 1.70 -9.54
CA GLN A 7 3.27 2.74 -9.41
C GLN A 7 2.00 2.40 -10.21
N ALA A 8 2.13 1.96 -11.46
CA ALA A 8 0.99 1.55 -12.28
C ALA A 8 0.19 0.41 -11.63
N LEU A 9 0.88 -0.63 -11.13
CA LEU A 9 0.27 -1.73 -10.39
C LEU A 9 -0.42 -1.26 -9.10
N GLY A 10 0.18 -0.30 -8.38
CA GLY A 10 -0.44 0.29 -7.19
C GLY A 10 -1.71 1.08 -7.50
N VAL A 11 -1.70 1.87 -8.58
CA VAL A 11 -2.89 2.59 -9.06
C VAL A 11 -3.99 1.61 -9.48
N SER A 12 -3.64 0.57 -10.23
CA SER A 12 -4.55 -0.49 -10.66
C SER A 12 -5.20 -1.21 -9.48
N LEU A 13 -4.39 -1.59 -8.47
CA LEU A 13 -4.90 -2.22 -7.26
C LEU A 13 -5.91 -1.33 -6.52
N LYS A 14 -5.61 -0.05 -6.32
CA LYS A 14 -6.55 0.90 -5.69
C LYS A 14 -7.83 1.07 -6.50
N LYS A 15 -7.73 1.12 -7.83
CA LYS A 15 -8.87 1.18 -8.74
C LYS A 15 -9.77 -0.05 -8.57
N LEU A 16 -9.20 -1.25 -8.59
CA LEU A 16 -9.95 -2.50 -8.46
C LEU A 16 -10.58 -2.64 -7.07
N LEU A 17 -9.89 -2.23 -6.01
CA LEU A 17 -10.41 -2.28 -4.63
C LEU A 17 -11.61 -1.36 -4.36
N LYS A 18 -11.87 -0.37 -5.23
CA LYS A 18 -13.11 0.42 -5.18
C LYS A 18 -14.34 -0.37 -5.63
N HIS A 19 -14.15 -1.46 -6.37
CA HIS A 19 -15.23 -2.21 -7.01
C HIS A 19 -15.28 -3.69 -6.63
N LYS A 20 -14.18 -4.26 -6.12
CA LYS A 20 -14.06 -5.68 -5.75
C LYS A 20 -13.41 -5.81 -4.36
N GLN A 21 -13.75 -6.89 -3.65
CA GLN A 21 -13.02 -7.28 -2.44
C GLN A 21 -11.63 -7.80 -2.80
N MET A 22 -10.66 -7.63 -1.89
CA MET A 22 -9.26 -7.97 -2.15
C MET A 22 -9.05 -9.44 -2.52
N ASP A 23 -9.74 -10.36 -1.84
CA ASP A 23 -9.70 -11.81 -2.11
C ASP A 23 -10.23 -12.19 -3.50
N ARG A 24 -10.95 -11.28 -4.17
CA ARG A 24 -11.48 -11.45 -5.53
C ARG A 24 -10.63 -10.78 -6.61
N ILE A 25 -9.59 -10.04 -6.24
CA ILE A 25 -8.67 -9.43 -7.19
C ILE A 25 -7.58 -10.45 -7.53
N THR A 26 -7.46 -10.77 -8.81
CA THR A 26 -6.43 -11.68 -9.30
C THR A 26 -5.24 -10.93 -9.87
N ILE A 27 -4.11 -11.61 -10.00
CA ILE A 27 -2.95 -11.07 -10.72
C ILE A 27 -3.30 -10.79 -12.18
N ASN A 28 -4.21 -11.57 -12.79
CA ASN A 28 -4.69 -11.30 -14.15
C ASN A 28 -5.40 -9.95 -14.24
N ASP A 29 -6.34 -9.66 -13.33
CA ASP A 29 -7.05 -8.36 -13.32
C ASP A 29 -6.05 -7.18 -13.32
N LEU A 30 -5.00 -7.27 -12.48
CA LEU A 30 -3.97 -6.25 -12.37
C LEU A 30 -3.13 -6.13 -13.65
N THR A 31 -2.69 -7.27 -14.19
CA THR A 31 -1.81 -7.28 -15.36
C THR A 31 -2.54 -6.85 -16.64
N GLU A 32 -3.82 -7.19 -16.77
CA GLU A 32 -4.67 -6.76 -17.89
C GLU A 32 -4.92 -5.25 -17.83
N ASP A 33 -5.30 -4.71 -16.65
CA ASP A 33 -5.53 -3.27 -16.48
C ASP A 33 -4.26 -2.44 -16.72
N CYS A 34 -3.08 -3.00 -16.40
CA CYS A 34 -1.78 -2.37 -16.62
C CYS A 34 -1.17 -2.64 -18.01
N GLY A 35 -1.74 -3.55 -18.81
CA GLY A 35 -1.18 -3.96 -20.11
C GLY A 35 0.20 -4.63 -20.02
N ILE A 36 0.47 -5.38 -18.95
CA ILE A 36 1.75 -6.08 -18.72
C ILE A 36 1.57 -7.59 -18.62
N SER A 37 2.67 -8.35 -18.68
CA SER A 37 2.62 -9.79 -18.47
C SER A 37 2.60 -10.16 -16.97
N ARG A 38 2.10 -11.37 -16.65
CA ARG A 38 2.23 -11.94 -15.29
C ARG A 38 3.69 -12.11 -14.86
N MET A 39 4.60 -12.43 -15.79
CA MET A 39 6.04 -12.49 -15.47
C MET A 39 6.57 -11.13 -15.02
N THR A 40 6.10 -10.04 -15.64
CA THR A 40 6.44 -8.68 -15.24
C THR A 40 5.89 -8.35 -13.85
N PHE A 41 4.69 -8.82 -13.49
CA PHE A 41 4.19 -8.71 -12.12
C PHE A 41 5.12 -9.42 -11.13
N TYR A 42 5.45 -10.69 -11.39
CA TYR A 42 6.28 -11.49 -10.49
C TYR A 42 7.73 -11.02 -10.38
N TYR A 43 8.22 -10.27 -11.37
CA TYR A 43 9.50 -9.58 -11.29
C TYR A 43 9.51 -8.49 -10.19
N HIS A 44 8.35 -7.88 -9.92
CA HIS A 44 8.22 -6.79 -8.96
C HIS A 44 7.66 -7.21 -7.60
N PHE A 45 6.74 -8.17 -7.58
CA PHE A 45 6.00 -8.59 -6.38
C PHE A 45 5.81 -10.10 -6.34
N LYS A 46 5.95 -10.71 -5.17
CA LYS A 46 5.79 -12.16 -5.01
C LYS A 46 4.33 -12.60 -5.17
N ASP A 47 3.42 -11.80 -4.66
CA ASP A 47 1.98 -12.03 -4.68
C ASP A 47 1.22 -10.70 -4.49
N ILE A 48 -0.11 -10.78 -4.41
CA ILE A 48 -0.97 -9.60 -4.20
C ILE A 48 -0.75 -8.93 -2.83
N TYR A 49 -0.34 -9.69 -1.81
CA TYR A 49 -0.10 -9.16 -0.47
C TYR A 49 1.17 -8.31 -0.43
N ASP A 50 2.21 -8.73 -1.15
CA ASP A 50 3.45 -7.97 -1.32
C ASP A 50 3.20 -6.64 -2.05
N LEU A 51 2.31 -6.63 -3.06
CA LEU A 51 1.86 -5.39 -3.70
C LEU A 51 1.08 -4.49 -2.73
N VAL A 52 0.14 -5.05 -1.96
CA VAL A 52 -0.64 -4.29 -0.97
C VAL A 52 0.26 -3.66 0.08
N GLU A 53 1.22 -4.42 0.63
CA GLU A 53 2.21 -3.90 1.57
C GLU A 53 2.94 -2.70 0.98
N TRP A 54 3.44 -2.84 -0.24
CA TRP A 54 4.17 -1.78 -0.92
C TRP A 54 3.30 -0.54 -1.11
N VAL A 55 2.04 -0.69 -1.54
CA VAL A 55 1.11 0.43 -1.70
C VAL A 55 0.83 1.13 -0.36
N CYS A 56 0.56 0.38 0.71
CA CYS A 56 0.31 0.96 2.03
C CYS A 56 1.52 1.75 2.55
N VAL A 57 2.73 1.21 2.38
CA VAL A 57 3.96 1.89 2.79
C VAL A 57 4.21 3.15 1.95
N GLU A 58 3.98 3.08 0.64
CA GLU A 58 4.21 4.21 -0.25
C GLU A 58 3.21 5.34 0.00
N ASP A 59 1.93 5.02 0.20
CA ASP A 59 0.89 5.99 0.55
C ASP A 59 1.18 6.67 1.88
N GLY A 60 1.56 5.90 2.90
CA GLY A 60 1.92 6.46 4.19
C GLY A 60 3.16 7.37 4.09
N LYS A 61 4.16 7.02 3.27
CA LYS A 61 5.31 7.91 3.01
C LYS A 61 4.90 9.22 2.33
N GLN A 62 3.96 9.17 1.38
CA GLN A 62 3.44 10.37 0.72
C GLN A 62 2.65 11.25 1.69
N ALA A 63 1.80 10.64 2.53
CA ALA A 63 1.03 11.34 3.55
C ALA A 63 1.93 12.09 4.56
N LEU A 64 3.09 11.52 4.87
CA LEU A 64 4.06 12.11 5.79
C LEU A 64 4.76 13.37 5.25
N GLN A 65 4.65 13.71 3.95
CA GLN A 65 5.19 14.94 3.32
C GLN A 65 6.64 15.35 3.71
N GLY A 66 7.48 14.42 4.17
CA GLY A 66 8.84 14.72 4.65
C GLY A 66 8.93 15.19 6.12
N LYS A 67 7.83 15.21 6.89
CA LYS A 67 7.79 15.51 8.33
C LYS A 67 8.29 14.35 9.19
N LYS A 68 9.55 13.96 8.99
CA LYS A 68 10.19 12.81 9.64
C LYS A 68 11.28 13.20 10.63
N THR A 69 11.32 14.45 11.09
CA THR A 69 12.37 14.90 12.00
C THR A 69 11.99 14.59 13.45
N TYR A 70 12.99 14.53 14.32
CA TYR A 70 12.81 14.35 15.76
C TYR A 70 11.84 15.36 16.38
N ASP A 71 11.71 16.54 15.80
CA ASP A 71 10.81 17.59 16.30
C ASP A 71 9.36 17.44 15.79
N THR A 72 9.13 16.62 14.75
CA THR A 72 7.82 16.50 14.09
C THR A 72 7.23 15.10 14.11
N TRP A 73 7.82 14.13 14.83
CA TRP A 73 7.34 12.75 14.82
C TRP A 73 5.90 12.62 15.34
N GLN A 74 5.47 13.45 16.30
CA GLN A 74 4.06 13.45 16.75
C GLN A 74 3.13 13.93 15.63
N GLU A 75 3.53 14.96 14.87
CA GLU A 75 2.76 15.41 13.71
C GLU A 75 2.72 14.33 12.62
N GLY A 76 3.85 13.68 12.36
CA GLY A 76 3.94 12.55 11.43
C GLY A 76 3.03 11.40 11.85
N MET A 77 2.98 11.07 13.15
CA MET A 77 2.05 10.07 13.68
C MET A 77 0.59 10.47 13.49
N CYS A 78 0.21 11.72 13.77
CA CYS A 78 -1.14 12.22 13.50
C CYS A 78 -1.50 12.13 12.01
N GLN A 79 -0.59 12.50 11.11
CA GLN A 79 -0.81 12.42 9.66
C GLN A 79 -1.01 10.98 9.18
N ILE A 80 -0.33 10.00 9.78
CA ILE A 80 -0.59 8.57 9.49
C ILE A 80 -2.03 8.21 9.86
N PHE A 81 -2.50 8.62 11.04
CA PHE A 81 -3.88 8.34 11.44
C PHE A 81 -4.90 9.03 10.53
N GLU A 82 -4.65 10.29 10.15
CA GLU A 82 -5.48 11.03 9.19
C GLU A 82 -5.55 10.30 7.85
N ALA A 83 -4.41 9.89 7.28
CA ALA A 83 -4.35 9.16 6.02
C ALA A 83 -5.08 7.81 6.07
N VAL A 84 -5.00 7.09 7.20
CA VAL A 84 -5.74 5.85 7.43
C VAL A 84 -7.26 6.11 7.47
N ILE A 85 -7.69 7.20 8.10
CA ILE A 85 -9.11 7.57 8.18
C ILE A 85 -9.64 8.04 6.82
N GLU A 86 -8.89 8.86 6.08
CA GLU A 86 -9.27 9.31 4.74
C GLU A 86 -9.41 8.14 3.76
N ASN A 87 -8.57 7.11 3.90
CA ASN A 87 -8.59 5.91 3.05
C ASN A 87 -9.35 4.74 3.70
N LYS A 88 -10.25 5.02 4.67
CA LYS A 88 -10.95 3.99 5.46
C LYS A 88 -11.57 2.84 4.66
N PRO A 89 -12.27 3.05 3.52
CA PRO A 89 -12.82 1.95 2.74
C PRO A 89 -11.74 0.99 2.22
N PHE A 90 -10.62 1.52 1.74
CA PHE A 90 -9.48 0.72 1.26
C PHE A 90 -8.86 -0.06 2.43
N ILE A 91 -8.56 0.63 3.54
CA ILE A 91 -7.93 0.02 4.72
C ILE A 91 -8.81 -1.10 5.30
N LEU A 92 -10.13 -0.89 5.40
CA LEU A 92 -11.05 -1.92 5.89
C LEU A 92 -11.14 -3.12 4.94
N ASN A 93 -11.07 -2.89 3.63
CA ASN A 93 -11.09 -3.97 2.64
C ASN A 93 -9.81 -4.81 2.73
N VAL A 94 -8.65 -4.16 2.93
CA VAL A 94 -7.37 -4.84 3.20
C VAL A 94 -7.42 -5.59 4.54
N TYR A 95 -7.92 -4.97 5.61
CA TYR A 95 -7.98 -5.55 6.96
C TYR A 95 -8.76 -6.87 7.00
N ARG A 96 -9.80 -7.02 6.18
CA ARG A 96 -10.61 -8.24 6.10
C ARG A 96 -9.89 -9.43 5.48
N CYS A 97 -8.84 -9.17 4.71
CA CYS A 97 -8.15 -10.19 3.91
C CYS A 97 -6.72 -10.45 4.38
N VAL A 98 -6.21 -9.64 5.31
CA VAL A 98 -4.84 -9.69 5.80
C VAL A 98 -4.84 -9.97 7.30
N SER A 99 -3.96 -10.88 7.75
CA SER A 99 -3.85 -11.21 9.18
C SER A 99 -3.36 -10.00 9.97
N ARG A 100 -3.71 -9.95 11.26
CA ARG A 100 -3.32 -8.87 12.16
C ARG A 100 -1.81 -8.65 12.17
N GLU A 101 -1.02 -9.71 12.16
CA GLU A 101 0.44 -9.68 12.20
C GLU A 101 1.03 -8.97 10.97
N LYS A 102 0.45 -9.21 9.79
CA LYS A 102 0.87 -8.54 8.55
C LYS A 102 0.57 -7.03 8.60
N ILE A 103 -0.59 -6.65 9.13
CA ILE A 103 -0.96 -5.24 9.28
C ILE A 103 -0.03 -4.54 10.28
N GLU A 104 0.28 -5.20 11.41
CA GLU A 104 1.25 -4.70 12.38
C GLU A 104 2.64 -4.54 11.75
N SER A 105 3.09 -5.48 10.92
CA SER A 105 4.35 -5.35 10.15
C SER A 105 4.35 -4.12 9.24
N TYR A 106 3.24 -3.83 8.55
CA TYR A 106 3.13 -2.66 7.67
C TYR A 106 3.20 -1.35 8.45
N LEU A 107 2.44 -1.26 9.55
CA LEU A 107 2.43 -0.10 10.44
C LEU A 107 3.79 0.10 11.11
N TYR A 108 4.47 -0.98 11.51
CA TYR A 108 5.80 -0.92 12.10
C TYR A 108 6.81 -0.34 11.10
N LYS A 109 6.83 -0.81 9.85
CA LYS A 109 7.71 -0.25 8.80
C LYS A 109 7.47 1.25 8.58
N LEU A 110 6.23 1.69 8.67
CA LEU A 110 5.87 3.09 8.50
C LEU A 110 6.33 3.95 9.68
N THR A 111 5.96 3.52 10.89
CA THR A 111 6.15 4.28 12.13
C THR A 111 7.58 4.24 12.65
N TYR A 112 8.31 3.13 12.45
CA TYR A 112 9.74 3.06 12.78
C TYR A 112 10.54 4.14 12.06
N SER A 113 10.19 4.44 10.81
CA SER A 113 10.87 5.49 10.01
C SER A 113 10.61 6.92 10.49
N LEU A 114 9.76 7.12 11.51
CA LEU A 114 9.53 8.42 12.14
C LEU A 114 10.45 8.69 13.33
N ILE A 115 11.00 7.63 13.92
CA ILE A 115 11.76 7.68 15.18
C ILE A 115 13.23 7.34 14.99
N ALA A 116 13.60 6.81 13.82
CA ALA A 116 14.93 6.30 13.48
C ALA A 116 15.59 7.08 12.35
#